data_AF-M0MFX6-F1
#
_entry.id   AF-M0MFX6-F1
#
_cell.length_a   1.000
_cell.length_b   1.000
_cell.length_c   1.000
_cell.angle_alpha   90.00
_cell.angle_beta   90.00
_cell.angle_gamma   90.00
#
_symmetry.space_group_name_H-M   'P 1'
#
loop_
_entity.id
_entity.type
_entity.pdbx_description
1 polymer ?
#
loop_
_entity_poly.entity_id
_entity_poly.type
_entity_poly.pdbx_seq_one_letter_code
_entity_poly.pdbx_strand_id
1 'polypeptide(L)'
;MVQSGIQTMSTEPEQQEQEPLPIQHVQTVEVRQKTGTDEYRATITEAVKAAGLDEGATFQFKPHEIEELGVIPALGAAADEDAPRDRYTRTATTDGKASIRIALPKEVVEALESHTEGEHDEEHPLVIDVFAGERMIALAPAGGFDVPIEALPEDPDRVVDDSRDVLRLTPVQTARPRVRGSDEDGQSRMTVLTATTAIRAAGLASEVDDPHSVSYHPEAAESLGGLIPAVGYRRQAGAADPEYAVYREHGRGDDVPYEGYSVTLPAEMVEALGISVDELEGLSRRERPEITVYAAEGMLGFKTPIVRKIPVERDRTSELTDVAGIGEAVADRLRERGYSSPEDLVGITREELLEIEGLSSTRVDRVLDDLSARSGES
;
A
#
# COMPACT_ATOMS: atom_id res chain seq x y z
N MET A 1 -35.70 -52.78 -32.43
CA MET A 1 -34.34 -52.36 -32.00
C MET A 1 -34.36 -50.85 -31.92
N VAL A 2 -34.42 -50.30 -30.71
CA VAL A 2 -34.40 -48.85 -30.46
C VAL A 2 -33.11 -48.62 -29.68
N GLN A 3 -32.13 -47.99 -30.32
CA GLN A 3 -30.88 -47.59 -29.68
C GLN A 3 -31.11 -46.23 -29.03
N SER A 4 -31.28 -46.20 -27.71
CA SER A 4 -31.17 -44.98 -26.92
C SER A 4 -29.70 -44.60 -26.80
N GLY A 5 -29.31 -43.53 -27.49
CA GLY A 5 -28.04 -42.84 -27.25
C GLY A 5 -28.19 -41.92 -26.04
N ILE A 6 -27.39 -42.18 -24.99
CA ILE A 6 -27.24 -41.29 -23.86
C ILE A 6 -26.21 -40.24 -24.28
N GLN A 7 -26.67 -39.02 -24.58
CA GLN A 7 -25.82 -37.86 -24.77
C GLN A 7 -25.33 -37.42 -23.37
N THR A 8 -24.10 -37.78 -23.02
CA THR A 8 -23.38 -37.14 -21.91
C THR A 8 -23.03 -35.73 -22.33
N MET A 9 -23.77 -34.74 -21.82
CA MET A 9 -23.34 -33.35 -21.86
C MET A 9 -22.21 -33.23 -20.84
N SER A 10 -20.97 -33.18 -21.34
CA SER A 10 -19.84 -32.74 -20.54
C SER A 10 -20.05 -31.27 -20.25
N THR A 11 -20.47 -30.95 -19.02
CA THR A 11 -20.42 -29.59 -18.51
C THR A 11 -18.95 -29.28 -18.30
N GLU A 12 -18.35 -28.50 -19.20
CA GLU A 12 -17.06 -27.88 -18.93
C GLU A 12 -17.21 -27.07 -17.63
N PRO A 13 -16.31 -27.25 -16.65
CA PRO A 13 -16.35 -26.43 -15.44
C PRO A 13 -16.16 -24.98 -15.88
N GLU A 14 -17.17 -24.14 -15.66
CA GLU A 14 -17.02 -22.69 -15.77
C GLU A 14 -15.85 -22.29 -14.88
N GLN A 15 -14.75 -21.88 -15.51
CA GLN A 15 -13.60 -21.32 -14.82
C GLN A 15 -14.10 -20.05 -14.14
N GLN A 16 -14.29 -20.12 -12.82
CA GLN A 16 -14.63 -18.95 -12.05
C GLN A 16 -13.44 -18.00 -12.12
N GLU A 17 -13.59 -16.94 -12.90
CA GLU A 17 -12.69 -15.79 -12.88
C GLU A 17 -12.56 -15.34 -11.42
N GLN A 18 -11.39 -15.58 -10.83
CA GLN A 18 -11.15 -15.16 -9.45
C GLN A 18 -11.00 -13.65 -9.47
N GLU A 19 -11.95 -12.95 -8.84
CA GLU A 19 -11.87 -11.51 -8.74
C GLU A 19 -10.56 -11.07 -8.06
N PRO A 20 -9.90 -10.01 -8.56
CA PRO A 20 -8.67 -9.49 -7.98
C PRO A 20 -8.86 -9.24 -6.48
N LEU A 21 -7.95 -9.77 -5.65
CA LEU A 21 -8.01 -9.60 -4.21
C LEU A 21 -7.77 -8.12 -3.90
N PRO A 22 -8.76 -7.40 -3.35
CA PRO A 22 -8.58 -6.01 -3.01
C PRO A 22 -7.62 -5.94 -1.82
N ILE A 23 -6.49 -5.27 -1.98
CA ILE A 23 -5.63 -4.90 -0.87
C ILE A 23 -5.82 -3.43 -0.55
N GLN A 24 -5.89 -3.12 0.73
CA GLN A 24 -6.08 -1.76 1.22
C GLN A 24 -4.79 -1.30 1.86
N HIS A 25 -4.41 -0.05 1.63
CA HIS A 25 -3.35 0.57 2.41
C HIS A 25 -3.77 0.60 3.88
N VAL A 26 -2.89 0.16 4.77
CA VAL A 26 -3.18 0.06 6.21
C VAL A 26 -2.29 0.99 7.01
N GLN A 27 -1.01 1.08 6.64
CA GLN A 27 -0.06 1.89 7.40
C GLN A 27 1.18 2.20 6.57
N THR A 28 1.81 3.32 6.87
CA THR A 28 3.17 3.66 6.40
C THR A 28 4.13 3.45 7.57
N VAL A 29 5.29 2.83 7.32
CA VAL A 29 6.26 2.48 8.38
C VAL A 29 7.69 2.75 7.95
N GLU A 30 8.52 3.13 8.92
CA GLU A 30 9.96 3.12 8.78
C GLU A 30 10.50 1.68 8.90
N VAL A 31 11.35 1.30 7.96
CA VAL A 31 12.17 0.11 8.03
C VAL A 31 13.44 0.47 8.78
N ARG A 32 13.68 -0.20 9.91
CA ARG A 32 14.86 0.05 10.75
C ARG A 32 15.86 -1.07 10.59
N GLN A 33 17.10 -0.72 10.26
CA GLN A 33 18.22 -1.63 10.37
C GLN A 33 18.59 -1.78 11.85
N LYS A 34 18.79 -3.01 12.31
CA LYS A 34 19.28 -3.28 13.65
C LYS A 34 20.79 -3.04 13.68
N THR A 35 21.22 -2.09 14.51
CA THR A 35 22.61 -1.65 14.64
C THR A 35 23.59 -2.83 14.73
N GLY A 36 24.60 -2.83 13.87
CA GLY A 36 25.65 -3.85 13.82
C GLY A 36 25.22 -5.19 13.19
N THR A 37 24.07 -5.22 12.51
CA THR A 37 23.59 -6.42 11.80
C THR A 37 22.96 -6.04 10.45
N ASP A 38 22.88 -6.98 9.52
CA ASP A 38 22.15 -6.81 8.25
C ASP A 38 20.65 -7.14 8.40
N GLU A 39 20.10 -7.04 9.61
CA GLU A 39 18.71 -7.38 9.92
C GLU A 39 17.84 -6.12 9.86
N TYR A 40 16.91 -6.08 8.92
CA TYR A 40 15.92 -5.01 8.78
C TYR A 40 14.60 -5.41 9.41
N ARG A 41 13.92 -4.47 10.06
CA ARG A 41 12.62 -4.73 10.74
C ARG A 41 11.62 -3.63 10.47
N ALA A 42 10.37 -4.04 10.29
CA ALA A 42 9.21 -3.16 10.20
C ALA A 42 8.17 -3.52 11.26
N THR A 43 7.50 -2.53 11.85
CA THR A 43 6.41 -2.74 12.82
C THR A 43 5.08 -2.67 12.10
N ILE A 44 4.47 -3.82 11.82
CA ILE A 44 3.33 -3.98 10.89
C ILE A 44 2.05 -4.46 11.59
N THR A 45 1.87 -4.08 12.86
CA THR A 45 0.77 -4.55 13.72
C THR A 45 -0.61 -4.43 13.09
N GLU A 46 -0.93 -3.28 12.51
CA GLU A 46 -2.27 -3.04 11.97
C GLU A 46 -2.46 -3.79 10.65
N ALA A 47 -1.42 -3.88 9.81
CA ALA A 47 -1.46 -4.68 8.58
C ALA A 47 -1.65 -6.17 8.85
N VAL A 48 -0.97 -6.74 9.85
CA VAL A 48 -1.14 -8.17 10.22
C VAL A 48 -2.57 -8.44 10.68
N LYS A 49 -3.14 -7.58 11.53
CA LYS A 49 -4.55 -7.70 11.96
C LYS A 49 -5.53 -7.51 10.80
N ALA A 50 -5.27 -6.52 9.93
CA ALA A 50 -6.10 -6.26 8.75
C ALA A 50 -6.08 -7.44 7.77
N ALA A 51 -4.99 -8.20 7.74
CA ALA A 51 -4.91 -9.45 7.00
C ALA A 51 -5.65 -10.64 7.65
N GLY A 52 -6.28 -10.44 8.81
CA GLY A 52 -6.92 -11.51 9.58
C GLY A 52 -5.91 -12.46 10.22
N LEU A 53 -4.70 -12.00 10.50
CA LEU A 53 -3.61 -12.78 11.07
C LEU A 53 -3.22 -12.21 12.45
N ASP A 54 -2.48 -13.01 13.21
CA ASP A 54 -2.05 -12.70 14.58
C ASP A 54 -0.53 -12.84 14.75
N GLU A 55 -0.05 -12.66 15.98
CA GLU A 55 1.34 -12.97 16.34
C GLU A 55 1.71 -14.42 15.98
N GLY A 56 2.93 -14.62 15.47
CA GLY A 56 3.41 -15.92 15.05
C GLY A 56 3.01 -16.28 13.62
N ALA A 57 2.18 -15.47 12.95
CA ALA A 57 1.92 -15.62 11.53
C ALA A 57 3.22 -15.60 10.72
N THR A 58 3.25 -16.40 9.66
CA THR A 58 4.40 -16.50 8.75
C THR A 58 4.05 -15.88 7.42
N PHE A 59 5.00 -15.15 6.84
CA PHE A 59 4.83 -14.43 5.58
C PHE A 59 5.91 -14.86 4.60
N GLN A 60 5.50 -15.29 3.41
CA GLN A 60 6.39 -15.63 2.30
C GLN A 60 6.45 -14.45 1.33
N PHE A 61 7.54 -13.67 1.37
CA PHE A 61 7.73 -12.52 0.50
C PHE A 61 8.10 -12.92 -0.93
N LYS A 62 7.62 -12.15 -1.91
CA LYS A 62 7.95 -12.30 -3.35
C LYS A 62 8.67 -11.04 -3.87
N PRO A 63 9.95 -10.82 -3.51
CA PRO A 63 10.66 -9.57 -3.80
C PRO A 63 10.74 -9.23 -5.30
N HIS A 64 10.76 -10.24 -6.16
CA HIS A 64 10.89 -10.07 -7.61
C HIS A 64 9.61 -9.53 -8.28
N GLU A 65 8.48 -9.53 -7.58
CA GLU A 65 7.21 -9.07 -8.15
C GLU A 65 7.02 -7.55 -8.07
N ILE A 66 7.93 -6.82 -7.41
CA ILE A 66 7.84 -5.36 -7.32
C ILE A 66 7.89 -4.69 -8.70
N GLU A 67 8.67 -5.23 -9.63
CA GLU A 67 8.82 -4.67 -10.98
C GLU A 67 7.50 -4.74 -11.76
N GLU A 68 6.72 -5.78 -11.53
CA GLU A 68 5.46 -6.05 -12.22
C GLU A 68 4.27 -5.41 -11.49
N LEU A 69 4.17 -5.63 -10.19
CA LEU A 69 3.00 -5.25 -9.38
C LEU A 69 3.15 -3.87 -8.74
N GLY A 70 4.35 -3.29 -8.76
CA GLY A 70 4.67 -2.07 -8.01
C GLY A 70 4.59 -2.24 -6.49
N VAL A 71 4.51 -3.50 -6.01
CA VAL A 71 4.45 -3.93 -4.61
C VAL A 71 5.13 -5.29 -4.48
N ILE A 72 5.65 -5.60 -3.29
CA ILE A 72 6.15 -6.93 -2.89
C ILE A 72 5.04 -7.60 -2.08
N PRO A 73 4.28 -8.54 -2.65
CA PRO A 73 3.32 -9.29 -1.87
C PRO A 73 4.01 -10.28 -0.94
N ALA A 74 3.33 -10.58 0.16
CA ALA A 74 3.72 -11.57 1.12
C ALA A 74 2.50 -12.38 1.55
N LEU A 75 2.48 -13.65 1.17
CA LEU A 75 1.40 -14.58 1.52
C LEU A 75 1.53 -14.99 2.98
N GLY A 76 0.46 -14.80 3.73
CA GLY A 76 0.39 -15.06 5.15
C GLY A 76 -0.24 -16.41 5.49
N ALA A 77 0.36 -17.11 6.44
CA ALA A 77 -0.23 -18.26 7.10
C ALA A 77 -0.29 -18.03 8.61
N ALA A 78 -1.35 -18.54 9.25
CA ALA A 78 -1.53 -18.46 10.69
C ALA A 78 -0.42 -19.25 11.43
N ALA A 79 -0.24 -18.98 12.72
CA ALA A 79 0.84 -19.55 13.51
C ALA A 79 0.78 -21.09 13.65
N ASP A 80 -0.41 -21.67 13.51
CA ASP A 80 -0.70 -23.11 13.61
C ASP A 80 -0.78 -23.82 12.25
N GLU A 81 -0.56 -23.09 11.15
CA GLU A 81 -0.55 -23.64 9.80
C GLU A 81 0.87 -23.90 9.29
N ASP A 82 1.01 -24.93 8.46
CA ASP A 82 2.27 -25.24 7.79
C ASP A 82 2.49 -24.29 6.60
N ALA A 83 3.34 -23.29 6.78
CA ALA A 83 3.82 -22.45 5.68
C ALA A 83 5.07 -23.04 5.01
N PRO A 84 5.21 -22.89 3.68
CA PRO A 84 6.47 -23.12 3.00
C PRO A 84 7.60 -22.37 3.69
N ARG A 85 8.72 -23.04 3.96
CA ARG A 85 9.91 -22.42 4.55
C ARG A 85 10.98 -22.24 3.49
N ASP A 86 11.10 -21.03 2.98
CA ASP A 86 12.18 -20.62 2.10
C ASP A 86 13.00 -19.46 2.70
N ARG A 87 13.98 -18.96 1.95
CA ARG A 87 14.83 -17.85 2.38
C ARG A 87 14.08 -16.52 2.54
N TYR A 88 12.88 -16.40 1.96
CA TYR A 88 12.02 -15.22 2.01
C TYR A 88 10.88 -15.36 3.02
N THR A 89 10.80 -16.48 3.72
CA THR A 89 9.76 -16.71 4.72
C THR A 89 10.16 -16.11 6.07
N ARG A 90 9.29 -15.33 6.69
CA ARG A 90 9.55 -14.66 7.97
C ARG A 90 8.36 -14.76 8.90
N THR A 91 8.64 -14.98 10.18
CA THR A 91 7.62 -15.01 11.23
C THR A 91 7.45 -13.62 11.82
N ALA A 92 6.21 -13.18 11.94
CA ALA A 92 5.84 -11.98 12.67
C ALA A 92 5.95 -12.26 14.18
N THR A 93 6.66 -11.38 14.89
CA THR A 93 6.99 -11.55 16.31
C THR A 93 6.52 -10.35 17.12
N THR A 94 6.12 -10.55 18.37
CA THR A 94 5.85 -9.45 19.30
C THR A 94 7.13 -8.95 19.97
N ASP A 95 7.18 -7.68 20.31
CA ASP A 95 8.24 -7.13 21.18
C ASP A 95 7.86 -7.09 22.67
N GLY A 96 6.76 -7.75 23.04
CA GLY A 96 6.22 -7.76 24.40
C GLY A 96 5.38 -6.53 24.76
N LYS A 97 5.27 -5.52 23.87
CA LYS A 97 4.42 -4.33 24.04
C LYS A 97 3.18 -4.36 23.13
N ALA A 98 2.73 -5.55 22.75
CA ALA A 98 1.65 -5.76 21.78
C ALA A 98 1.90 -5.16 20.39
N SER A 99 3.16 -4.84 20.05
CA SER A 99 3.54 -4.45 18.70
C SER A 99 4.10 -5.64 17.94
N ILE A 100 3.56 -5.90 16.75
CA ILE A 100 3.98 -6.99 15.89
C ILE A 100 5.02 -6.44 14.90
N ARG A 101 6.16 -7.12 14.84
CA ARG A 101 7.28 -6.81 13.96
C ARG A 101 7.58 -7.96 13.03
N ILE A 102 8.01 -7.63 11.83
CA ILE A 102 8.53 -8.60 10.88
C ILE A 102 9.97 -8.22 10.52
N ALA A 103 10.85 -9.22 10.47
CA ALA A 103 12.17 -9.05 9.88
C ALA A 103 12.01 -9.12 8.36
N LEU A 104 12.57 -8.17 7.62
CA LEU A 104 12.52 -8.16 6.17
C LEU A 104 13.77 -8.88 5.61
N PRO A 105 13.61 -9.81 4.64
CA PRO A 105 14.75 -10.34 3.90
C PRO A 105 15.55 -9.21 3.23
N LYS A 106 16.88 -9.36 3.12
CA LYS A 106 17.73 -8.33 2.51
C LYS A 106 17.28 -8.01 1.08
N GLU A 107 16.92 -9.04 0.32
CA GLU A 107 16.45 -8.91 -1.05
C GLU A 107 15.12 -8.15 -1.16
N VAL A 108 14.27 -8.19 -0.13
CA VAL A 108 13.04 -7.39 -0.08
C VAL A 108 13.38 -5.91 0.13
N VAL A 109 14.34 -5.62 1.00
CA VAL A 109 14.79 -4.24 1.25
C VAL A 109 15.49 -3.66 0.02
N GLU A 110 16.43 -4.40 -0.58
CA GLU A 110 17.12 -3.99 -1.81
C GLU A 110 16.13 -3.73 -2.97
N ALA A 111 15.09 -4.56 -3.09
CA ALA A 111 14.03 -4.38 -4.08
C ALA A 111 13.20 -3.11 -3.81
N LEU A 112 12.90 -2.78 -2.55
CA LEU A 112 12.18 -1.56 -2.19
C LEU A 112 13.06 -0.31 -2.42
N GLU A 113 14.33 -0.37 -2.03
CA GLU A 113 15.29 0.72 -2.17
C GLU A 113 15.52 1.07 -3.65
N SER A 114 15.60 0.07 -4.53
CA SER A 114 15.78 0.31 -5.98
C SER A 114 14.60 1.04 -6.63
N HIS A 115 13.45 1.10 -5.95
CA HIS A 115 12.25 1.81 -6.38
C HIS A 115 11.99 3.10 -5.59
N THR A 116 12.94 3.51 -4.76
CA THR A 116 12.96 4.83 -4.10
C THR A 116 14.09 5.69 -4.66
N GLU A 117 13.91 7.00 -4.58
CA GLU A 117 14.99 7.95 -4.86
C GLU A 117 15.69 8.33 -3.56
N GLY A 118 17.03 8.37 -3.59
CA GLY A 118 17.86 8.72 -2.45
C GLY A 118 18.61 7.53 -1.84
N GLU A 119 19.64 7.82 -1.06
CA GLU A 119 20.31 6.84 -0.21
C GLU A 119 19.57 6.75 1.13
N HIS A 120 19.41 5.53 1.65
CA HIS A 120 18.79 5.30 2.95
C HIS A 120 19.87 4.99 3.99
N ASP A 121 19.83 5.70 5.11
CA ASP A 121 20.77 5.55 6.22
C ASP A 121 20.05 5.67 7.59
N GLU A 122 20.81 5.78 8.67
CA GLU A 122 20.23 5.91 10.02
C GLU A 122 19.47 7.23 10.22
N GLU A 123 19.80 8.28 9.46
CA GLU A 123 19.14 9.59 9.50
C GLU A 123 17.92 9.64 8.56
N HIS A 124 17.97 8.87 7.47
CA HIS A 124 16.94 8.79 6.43
C HIS A 124 16.55 7.32 6.23
N PRO A 125 15.76 6.72 7.15
CA PRO A 125 15.38 5.32 7.03
C PRO A 125 14.45 5.11 5.84
N LEU A 126 14.51 3.92 5.23
CA LEU A 126 13.58 3.51 4.20
C LEU A 126 12.14 3.53 4.74
N VAL A 127 11.26 4.30 4.10
CA VAL A 127 9.84 4.37 4.44
C VAL A 127 9.04 3.58 3.43
N ILE A 128 8.14 2.70 3.91
CA ILE A 128 7.33 1.82 3.08
C ILE A 128 5.85 1.94 3.42
N ASP A 129 5.03 1.81 2.39
CA ASP A 129 3.59 1.61 2.51
C ASP A 129 3.30 0.12 2.66
N VAL A 130 2.45 -0.20 3.64
CA VAL A 130 2.02 -1.57 3.92
C VAL A 130 0.54 -1.67 3.63
N PHE A 131 0.22 -2.54 2.69
CA PHE A 131 -1.13 -2.90 2.31
C PHE A 131 -1.49 -4.25 2.92
N ALA A 132 -2.77 -4.50 3.15
CA ALA A 132 -3.27 -5.80 3.59
C ALA A 132 -4.54 -6.19 2.84
N GLY A 133 -4.67 -7.48 2.60
CA GLY A 133 -5.88 -8.15 2.16
C GLY A 133 -6.05 -9.46 2.94
N GLU A 134 -7.06 -10.25 2.61
CA GLU A 134 -7.29 -11.53 3.31
C GLU A 134 -6.03 -12.42 3.26
N ARG A 135 -5.43 -12.64 4.43
CA ARG A 135 -4.23 -13.46 4.64
C ARG A 135 -3.02 -13.04 3.81
N MET A 136 -2.92 -11.77 3.43
CA MET A 136 -1.81 -11.24 2.65
C MET A 136 -1.46 -9.84 3.13
N ILE A 137 -0.17 -9.52 3.10
CA ILE A 137 0.31 -8.13 3.10
C ILE A 137 1.05 -7.83 1.81
N ALA A 138 1.16 -6.57 1.44
CA ALA A 138 2.04 -6.13 0.37
C ALA A 138 2.83 -4.90 0.80
N LEU A 139 4.10 -4.84 0.41
CA LEU A 139 4.99 -3.73 0.73
C LEU A 139 5.25 -2.93 -0.54
N ALA A 140 5.09 -1.61 -0.47
CA ALA A 140 5.51 -0.72 -1.55
C ALA A 140 6.48 0.33 -1.00
N PRO A 141 7.39 0.86 -1.81
CA PRO A 141 8.09 2.08 -1.47
C PRO A 141 7.06 3.18 -1.19
N ALA A 142 7.23 3.91 -0.09
CA ALA A 142 6.29 4.97 0.22
C ALA A 142 6.50 6.12 -0.77
N GLY A 143 5.49 6.38 -1.62
CA GLY A 143 5.60 7.38 -2.67
C GLY A 143 5.67 8.79 -2.08
N GLY A 144 6.62 9.60 -2.55
CA GLY A 144 6.64 11.04 -2.26
C GLY A 144 5.85 11.84 -3.29
N PHE A 145 5.62 13.12 -2.99
CA PHE A 145 5.06 14.07 -3.94
C PHE A 145 6.00 15.25 -4.10
N ASP A 146 6.37 15.52 -5.34
CA ASP A 146 7.12 16.72 -5.70
C ASP A 146 6.11 17.85 -5.96
N VAL A 147 6.15 18.87 -5.11
CA VAL A 147 5.30 20.04 -5.20
C VAL A 147 6.14 21.21 -5.70
N PRO A 148 5.90 21.73 -6.92
CA PRO A 148 6.59 22.90 -7.42
C PRO A 148 6.30 24.11 -6.52
N ILE A 149 7.34 24.85 -6.13
CA ILE A 149 7.18 26.04 -5.28
C ILE A 149 6.32 27.12 -5.97
N GLU A 150 6.39 27.21 -7.29
CA GLU A 150 5.57 28.10 -8.12
C GLU A 150 4.07 27.77 -8.11
N ALA A 151 3.70 26.53 -7.73
CA ALA A 151 2.30 26.12 -7.59
C ALA A 151 1.71 26.55 -6.24
N LEU A 152 2.53 27.06 -5.32
CA LEU A 152 2.11 27.52 -4.00
C LEU A 152 1.79 29.01 -4.01
N PRO A 153 0.88 29.49 -3.15
CA PRO A 153 0.63 30.91 -3.02
C PRO A 153 1.90 31.68 -2.68
N GLU A 154 2.11 32.78 -3.39
CA GLU A 154 3.14 33.76 -3.05
C GLU A 154 2.68 34.55 -1.80
N ASP A 155 3.24 34.22 -0.64
CA ASP A 155 3.04 35.00 0.59
C ASP A 155 4.35 35.06 1.38
N PRO A 156 4.83 36.26 1.76
CA PRO A 156 6.10 36.43 2.47
C PRO A 156 6.13 35.81 3.87
N ASP A 157 4.98 35.44 4.44
CA ASP A 157 4.87 34.83 5.77
C ASP A 157 4.88 33.30 5.74
N ARG A 158 4.98 32.65 4.57
CA ARG A 158 5.11 31.19 4.48
C ARG A 158 6.41 30.70 5.11
N VAL A 159 6.37 29.52 5.72
CA VAL A 159 7.54 28.89 6.39
C VAL A 159 8.41 28.09 5.40
N VAL A 160 7.88 27.85 4.20
CA VAL A 160 8.56 27.16 3.11
C VAL A 160 9.81 27.93 2.62
N ASP A 161 10.87 27.20 2.31
CA ASP A 161 12.11 27.72 1.74
C ASP A 161 11.97 27.99 0.23
N ASP A 162 11.83 29.27 -0.13
CA ASP A 162 11.68 29.76 -1.51
C ASP A 162 12.93 29.58 -2.38
N SER A 163 14.07 29.17 -1.82
CA SER A 163 15.28 28.93 -2.59
C SER A 163 15.25 27.62 -3.40
N ARG A 164 14.25 26.77 -3.16
CA ARG A 164 14.05 25.50 -3.86
C ARG A 164 13.06 25.67 -5.00
N ASP A 165 13.24 24.89 -6.07
CA ASP A 165 12.26 24.85 -7.16
C ASP A 165 11.08 23.89 -6.82
N VAL A 166 11.37 22.86 -6.02
CA VAL A 166 10.44 21.76 -5.69
C VAL A 166 10.61 21.39 -4.22
N LEU A 167 9.49 21.13 -3.53
CA LEU A 167 9.46 20.45 -2.23
C LEU A 167 9.02 19.01 -2.41
N ARG A 168 9.79 18.08 -1.85
CA ARG A 168 9.39 16.68 -1.78
C ARG A 168 8.67 16.40 -0.46
N LEU A 169 7.36 16.21 -0.55
CA LEU A 169 6.51 15.75 0.53
C LEU A 169 6.67 14.24 0.69
N THR A 170 7.05 13.77 1.87
CA THR A 170 7.15 12.34 2.19
C THR A 170 6.01 11.92 3.12
N PRO A 171 5.46 10.70 2.98
CA PRO A 171 4.41 10.22 3.87
C PRO A 171 4.98 9.97 5.26
N VAL A 172 4.41 10.61 6.27
CA VAL A 172 4.92 10.55 7.65
C VAL A 172 3.96 9.84 8.59
N GLN A 173 2.65 9.94 8.32
CA GLN A 173 1.64 9.45 9.25
C GLN A 173 0.34 9.10 8.54
N THR A 174 -0.35 8.04 8.96
CA THR A 174 -1.79 7.86 8.69
C THR A 174 -2.61 8.23 9.91
N ALA A 175 -3.77 8.85 9.69
CA ALA A 175 -4.66 9.25 10.76
C ALA A 175 -6.12 9.18 10.33
N ARG A 176 -7.01 8.95 11.31
CA ARG A 176 -8.46 8.95 11.09
C ARG A 176 -9.06 10.25 11.60
N PRO A 177 -9.82 10.99 10.76
CA PRO A 177 -10.41 12.25 11.16
C PRO A 177 -11.45 12.06 12.27
N ARG A 178 -11.60 13.10 13.08
CA ARG A 178 -12.59 13.19 14.16
C ARG A 178 -13.47 14.40 13.97
N VAL A 179 -14.78 14.19 13.84
CA VAL A 179 -15.74 15.28 13.93
C VAL A 179 -15.81 15.75 15.40
N ARG A 180 -15.55 17.04 15.63
CA ARG A 180 -15.71 17.75 16.91
C ARG A 180 -16.79 18.81 16.72
N GLY A 181 -17.79 18.81 17.60
CA GLY A 181 -18.86 19.79 17.58
C GLY A 181 -20.15 19.22 18.14
N SER A 182 -21.11 20.09 18.43
CA SER A 182 -22.45 19.72 18.89
C SER A 182 -23.47 20.65 18.27
N ASP A 183 -24.27 20.12 17.38
CA ASP A 183 -25.53 20.68 16.91
C ASP A 183 -26.55 20.43 18.04
N GLU A 184 -27.23 21.44 18.61
CA GLU A 184 -28.55 21.93 18.18
C GLU A 184 -28.62 23.49 18.05
N ASP A 185 -27.55 24.21 18.39
CA ASP A 185 -27.53 25.68 18.54
C ASP A 185 -26.65 26.44 17.51
N GLY A 186 -26.28 25.80 16.39
CA GLY A 186 -25.71 26.50 15.22
C GLY A 186 -24.23 26.90 15.31
N GLN A 187 -23.37 26.11 15.95
CA GLN A 187 -21.91 26.25 15.83
C GLN A 187 -21.32 25.36 14.73
N SER A 188 -20.22 25.81 14.13
CA SER A 188 -19.51 25.15 13.03
C SER A 188 -19.03 23.74 13.43
N ARG A 189 -19.39 22.74 12.61
CA ARG A 189 -18.85 21.38 12.68
C ARG A 189 -17.39 21.41 12.22
N MET A 190 -16.46 20.95 13.08
CA MET A 190 -15.04 20.91 12.74
C MET A 190 -14.55 19.48 12.64
N THR A 191 -13.97 19.11 11.50
CA THR A 191 -13.23 17.85 11.38
C THR A 191 -11.81 18.08 11.86
N VAL A 192 -11.29 17.22 12.72
CA VAL A 192 -9.95 17.35 13.31
C VAL A 192 -9.14 16.09 13.06
N LEU A 193 -7.92 16.23 12.59
CA LEU A 193 -6.99 15.14 12.32
C LEU A 193 -5.76 15.26 13.22
N THR A 194 -5.50 14.27 14.06
CA THR A 194 -4.28 14.23 14.87
C THR A 194 -3.09 13.89 13.97
N ALA A 195 -2.16 14.83 13.80
CA ALA A 195 -1.06 14.76 12.85
C ALA A 195 0.30 15.09 13.51
N THR A 196 0.48 14.73 14.79
CA THR A 196 1.67 15.06 15.61
C THR A 196 3.00 14.82 14.91
N THR A 197 3.19 13.64 14.31
CA THR A 197 4.48 13.29 13.70
C THR A 197 4.72 14.12 12.44
N ALA A 198 3.70 14.26 11.59
CA ALA A 198 3.79 15.05 10.36
C ALA A 198 4.03 16.54 10.64
N ILE A 199 3.32 17.11 11.63
CA ILE A 199 3.48 18.53 12.03
C ILE A 199 4.89 18.80 12.55
N ARG A 200 5.47 17.88 13.34
CA ARG A 200 6.87 17.99 13.78
C ARG A 200 7.85 17.83 12.64
N ALA A 201 7.65 16.84 11.77
CA ALA A 201 8.49 16.62 10.59
C ALA A 201 8.48 17.83 9.64
N ALA A 202 7.35 18.52 9.54
CA ALA A 202 7.21 19.75 8.76
C ALA A 202 7.83 20.99 9.45
N GLY A 203 8.36 20.88 10.67
CA GLY A 203 8.83 22.04 11.44
C GLY A 203 7.71 23.01 11.83
N LEU A 204 6.45 22.57 11.82
CA LEU A 204 5.29 23.39 12.13
C LEU A 204 4.92 23.36 13.62
N ALA A 205 5.52 22.44 14.38
CA ALA A 205 5.45 22.43 15.83
C ALA A 205 6.43 23.46 16.41
N SER A 206 5.93 24.45 17.15
CA SER A 206 6.76 25.34 17.96
C SER A 206 6.76 24.89 19.43
N GLU A 207 7.94 24.75 20.02
CA GLU A 207 8.09 24.44 21.45
C GLU A 207 7.88 25.68 22.33
N VAL A 208 8.20 26.87 21.80
CA VAL A 208 8.26 28.14 22.52
C VAL A 208 7.03 29.02 22.26
N ASP A 209 6.50 28.97 21.04
CA ASP A 209 5.38 29.79 20.57
C ASP A 209 4.14 28.92 20.26
N ASP A 210 3.03 29.57 19.91
CA ASP A 210 1.88 28.89 19.34
C ASP A 210 2.26 28.17 18.02
N PRO A 211 1.67 27.01 17.71
CA PRO A 211 1.95 26.30 16.47
C PRO A 211 1.63 27.16 15.24
N HIS A 212 2.33 26.88 14.14
CA HIS A 212 2.14 27.56 12.87
C HIS A 212 0.73 27.31 12.31
N SER A 213 0.14 28.30 11.64
CA SER A 213 -1.11 28.10 10.87
C SER A 213 -0.82 27.40 9.54
N VAL A 214 -1.82 26.73 8.97
CA VAL A 214 -1.72 26.04 7.67
C VAL A 214 -2.82 26.49 6.72
N SER A 215 -2.47 26.90 5.50
CA SER A 215 -3.44 27.18 4.43
C SER A 215 -3.57 25.98 3.51
N TYR A 216 -4.80 25.52 3.28
CA TYR A 216 -5.10 24.39 2.39
C TYR A 216 -5.25 24.85 0.94
N HIS A 217 -4.85 23.99 0.01
CA HIS A 217 -4.92 24.25 -1.44
C HIS A 217 -5.61 23.10 -2.19
N PRO A 218 -6.91 22.84 -1.95
CA PRO A 218 -7.64 21.76 -2.62
C PRO A 218 -7.68 21.91 -4.14
N GLU A 219 -7.56 23.12 -4.67
CA GLU A 219 -7.45 23.39 -6.11
C GLU A 219 -6.24 22.74 -6.78
N ALA A 220 -5.17 22.45 -6.03
CA ALA A 220 -3.98 21.79 -6.55
C ALA A 220 -4.13 20.25 -6.59
N ALA A 221 -5.18 19.69 -5.99
CA ALA A 221 -5.32 18.25 -5.78
C ALA A 221 -5.30 17.46 -7.10
N GLU A 222 -6.02 17.93 -8.12
CA GLU A 222 -6.06 17.24 -9.42
C GLU A 222 -4.66 17.15 -10.05
N SER A 223 -3.91 18.27 -10.07
CA SER A 223 -2.56 18.31 -10.63
C SER A 223 -1.54 17.49 -9.84
N LEU A 224 -1.76 17.31 -8.54
CA LEU A 224 -0.89 16.55 -7.63
C LEU A 224 -1.42 15.12 -7.38
N GLY A 225 -2.25 14.60 -8.28
CA GLY A 225 -2.72 13.21 -8.22
C GLY A 225 -3.54 12.90 -6.97
N GLY A 226 -4.38 13.85 -6.54
CA GLY A 226 -5.26 13.77 -5.37
C GLY A 226 -4.63 14.22 -4.05
N LEU A 227 -3.38 14.70 -4.04
CA LEU A 227 -2.75 15.27 -2.85
C LEU A 227 -3.20 16.72 -2.65
N ILE A 228 -3.75 17.04 -1.48
CA ILE A 228 -4.07 18.41 -1.08
C ILE A 228 -2.89 18.98 -0.27
N PRO A 229 -2.10 19.92 -0.80
CA PRO A 229 -1.03 20.55 -0.04
C PRO A 229 -1.60 21.55 0.97
N ALA A 230 -0.90 21.69 2.09
CA ALA A 230 -1.17 22.71 3.10
C ALA A 230 0.12 23.42 3.52
N VAL A 231 0.19 24.71 3.20
CA VAL A 231 1.38 25.55 3.42
C VAL A 231 1.36 26.09 4.84
N GLY A 232 2.46 25.95 5.57
CA GLY A 232 2.62 26.53 6.89
C GLY A 232 2.99 28.02 6.87
N TYR A 233 2.49 28.79 7.83
CA TYR A 233 2.73 30.23 7.95
C TYR A 233 3.28 30.61 9.33
N ARG A 234 4.14 31.63 9.38
CA ARG A 234 4.69 32.19 10.63
C ARG A 234 3.65 32.88 11.50
N ARG A 235 2.49 33.24 10.94
CA ARG A 235 1.39 33.86 11.70
C ARG A 235 0.84 32.87 12.72
N GLN A 236 0.62 33.33 13.95
CA GLN A 236 0.07 32.51 15.04
C GLN A 236 -1.28 31.92 14.64
N ALA A 237 -1.44 30.61 14.82
CA ALA A 237 -2.72 29.93 14.68
C ALA A 237 -3.71 30.40 15.76
N GLY A 238 -4.96 30.70 15.37
CA GLY A 238 -6.08 30.71 16.33
C GLY A 238 -6.62 32.03 16.88
N ALA A 239 -6.47 33.19 16.21
CA ALA A 239 -7.20 34.40 16.64
C ALA A 239 -8.16 35.01 15.59
N ALA A 240 -7.90 34.82 14.28
CA ALA A 240 -8.73 35.41 13.22
C ALA A 240 -9.36 34.39 12.27
N ASP A 241 -8.83 33.16 12.20
CA ASP A 241 -9.28 32.18 11.22
C ASP A 241 -9.20 30.73 11.76
N PRO A 242 -10.26 30.24 12.43
CA PRO A 242 -10.26 28.90 13.05
C PRO A 242 -10.25 27.75 12.03
N GLU A 243 -10.49 28.03 10.75
CA GLU A 243 -10.55 27.02 9.69
C GLU A 243 -9.14 26.54 9.27
N TYR A 244 -8.08 27.27 9.63
CA TYR A 244 -6.69 27.07 9.14
C TYR A 244 -5.66 26.84 10.26
N ALA A 245 -6.10 26.36 11.42
CA ALA A 245 -5.25 26.28 12.60
C ALA A 245 -4.72 24.86 12.87
N VAL A 246 -3.42 24.81 13.12
CA VAL A 246 -2.80 23.71 13.89
C VAL A 246 -3.05 23.99 15.35
N TYR A 247 -3.49 22.99 16.10
CA TYR A 247 -3.75 23.10 17.53
C TYR A 247 -2.84 22.16 18.30
N ARG A 248 -2.27 22.68 19.39
CA ARG A 248 -1.58 21.89 20.41
C ARG A 248 -2.64 21.30 21.33
N GLU A 249 -2.76 19.99 21.36
CA GLU A 249 -3.63 19.27 22.29
C GLU A 249 -2.81 18.88 23.51
N HIS A 250 -3.08 19.53 24.65
CA HIS A 250 -2.56 19.10 25.94
C HIS A 250 -3.38 17.88 26.40
N GLY A 251 -2.70 16.75 26.61
CA GLY A 251 -3.35 15.56 27.16
C GLY A 251 -4.05 15.87 28.49
N ARG A 252 -5.30 15.43 28.64
CA ARG A 252 -6.02 15.45 29.92
C ARG A 252 -5.47 14.33 30.82
N GLY A 253 -4.40 14.60 31.56
CA GLY A 253 -3.89 13.70 32.59
C GLY A 253 -2.63 14.24 33.25
N ASP A 254 -2.62 14.28 34.58
CA ASP A 254 -1.54 14.89 35.38
C ASP A 254 -0.18 14.15 35.29
N ASP A 255 -0.16 12.91 34.77
CA ASP A 255 1.00 12.01 34.90
C ASP A 255 1.83 11.78 33.61
N VAL A 256 1.43 12.29 32.45
CA VAL A 256 2.26 12.20 31.23
C VAL A 256 2.14 13.46 30.38
N PRO A 257 3.22 14.25 30.20
CA PRO A 257 3.24 15.38 29.28
C PRO A 257 3.34 14.84 27.84
N TYR A 258 2.25 14.27 27.34
CA TYR A 258 2.15 13.95 25.92
C TYR A 258 1.62 15.19 25.19
N GLU A 259 2.48 15.78 24.37
CA GLU A 259 2.09 16.83 23.44
C GLU A 259 1.64 16.22 22.12
N GLY A 260 0.34 16.30 21.87
CA GLY A 260 -0.24 16.00 20.57
C GLY A 260 -0.45 17.27 19.76
N TYR A 261 -0.33 17.17 18.44
CA TYR A 261 -0.73 18.24 17.52
C TYR A 261 -1.80 17.72 16.58
N SER A 262 -2.80 18.54 16.32
CA SER A 262 -3.89 18.24 15.39
C SER A 262 -4.12 19.39 14.44
N VAL A 263 -4.65 19.11 13.26
CA VAL A 263 -5.11 20.11 12.29
C VAL A 263 -6.62 20.05 12.18
N THR A 264 -7.27 21.21 12.02
CA THR A 264 -8.67 21.26 11.60
C THR A 264 -8.75 21.14 10.08
N LEU A 265 -9.60 20.25 9.59
CA LEU A 265 -9.91 20.06 8.19
C LEU A 265 -11.26 20.74 7.90
N PRO A 266 -11.29 21.84 7.13
CA PRO A 266 -12.52 22.44 6.64
C PRO A 266 -13.37 21.45 5.84
N ALA A 267 -14.69 21.68 5.77
CA ALA A 267 -15.60 20.77 5.05
C ALA A 267 -15.19 20.59 3.58
N GLU A 268 -14.84 21.68 2.90
CA GLU A 268 -14.32 21.68 1.53
C GLU A 268 -13.07 20.82 1.34
N MET A 269 -12.20 20.75 2.36
CA MET A 269 -11.01 19.90 2.33
C MET A 269 -11.38 18.43 2.48
N VAL A 270 -12.30 18.11 3.39
CA VAL A 270 -12.81 16.74 3.57
C VAL A 270 -13.51 16.25 2.30
N GLU A 271 -14.30 17.12 1.65
CA GLU A 271 -14.93 16.84 0.36
C GLU A 271 -13.91 16.67 -0.78
N ALA A 272 -12.85 17.49 -0.82
CA ALA A 272 -11.76 17.34 -1.80
C ALA A 272 -10.97 16.05 -1.62
N LEU A 273 -10.95 15.47 -0.41
CA LEU A 273 -10.46 14.12 -0.15
C LEU A 273 -11.46 13.02 -0.59
N GLY A 274 -12.62 13.38 -1.13
CA GLY A 274 -13.67 12.43 -1.50
C GLY A 274 -14.37 11.81 -0.29
N ILE A 275 -14.38 12.49 0.86
CA ILE A 275 -15.02 12.03 2.10
C ILE A 275 -16.24 12.92 2.39
N SER A 276 -17.38 12.32 2.71
CA SER A 276 -18.54 13.08 3.19
C SER A 276 -18.47 13.31 4.69
N VAL A 277 -18.67 14.56 5.13
CA VAL A 277 -18.72 14.91 6.56
C VAL A 277 -19.88 14.20 7.27
N ASP A 278 -21.05 14.12 6.62
CA ASP A 278 -22.22 13.43 7.17
C ASP A 278 -21.96 11.92 7.31
N GLU A 279 -21.21 11.32 6.39
CA GLU A 279 -20.78 9.92 6.51
C GLU A 279 -19.83 9.72 7.69
N LEU A 280 -18.86 10.62 7.89
CA LEU A 280 -17.93 10.53 9.03
C LEU A 280 -18.63 10.54 10.39
N GLU A 281 -19.75 11.25 10.52
CA GLU A 281 -20.54 11.31 11.76
C GLU A 281 -21.23 9.97 12.05
N GLY A 282 -21.75 9.31 11.02
CA GLY A 282 -22.39 8.00 11.13
C GLY A 282 -21.42 6.86 11.40
N LEU A 283 -20.15 7.02 11.01
CA LEU A 283 -19.12 5.99 11.17
C LEU A 283 -18.48 6.00 12.56
N SER A 284 -18.30 4.81 13.12
CA SER A 284 -17.45 4.67 14.30
C SER A 284 -16.00 5.05 13.95
N ARG A 285 -15.19 5.39 14.96
CA ARG A 285 -13.79 5.79 14.74
C ARG A 285 -12.96 4.75 13.96
N ARG A 286 -13.32 3.46 14.03
CA ARG A 286 -12.65 2.35 13.32
C ARG A 286 -13.17 2.10 11.90
N GLU A 287 -14.26 2.74 11.52
CA GLU A 287 -14.82 2.63 10.18
C GLU A 287 -14.54 3.87 9.33
N ARG A 288 -14.13 4.98 9.97
CA ARG A 288 -13.75 6.19 9.26
C ARG A 288 -12.58 5.94 8.32
N PRO A 289 -12.61 6.55 7.11
CA PRO A 289 -11.50 6.49 6.18
C PRO A 289 -10.23 7.03 6.84
N GLU A 290 -9.11 6.42 6.50
CA GLU A 290 -7.80 6.92 6.87
C GLU A 290 -7.41 8.06 5.91
N ILE A 291 -6.53 8.93 6.38
CA ILE A 291 -5.90 9.99 5.60
C ILE A 291 -4.40 9.84 5.82
N THR A 292 -3.66 9.71 4.72
CA THR A 292 -2.19 9.77 4.73
C THR A 292 -1.77 11.23 4.75
N VAL A 293 -0.96 11.58 5.74
CA VAL A 293 -0.38 12.91 5.95
C VAL A 293 1.07 12.87 5.52
N TYR A 294 1.39 13.71 4.57
CA TYR A 294 2.72 13.96 4.05
C TYR A 294 3.31 15.19 4.73
N ALA A 295 4.63 15.27 4.82
CA ALA A 295 5.32 16.42 5.36
C ALA A 295 6.59 16.75 4.56
N ALA A 296 6.89 18.03 4.53
CA ALA A 296 8.17 18.62 4.13
C ALA A 296 8.38 19.87 4.97
N GLU A 297 9.59 20.43 4.95
CA GLU A 297 9.91 21.65 5.68
C GLU A 297 8.91 22.78 5.36
N GLY A 298 8.14 23.21 6.37
CA GLY A 298 7.11 24.24 6.25
C GLY A 298 5.79 23.81 5.59
N MET A 299 5.58 22.52 5.29
CA MET A 299 4.41 22.06 4.53
C MET A 299 3.87 20.70 4.97
N LEU A 300 2.55 20.55 4.91
CA LEU A 300 1.86 19.26 4.98
C LEU A 300 1.22 18.91 3.64
N GLY A 301 0.91 17.64 3.43
CA GLY A 301 0.05 17.19 2.34
C GLY A 301 -0.94 16.15 2.85
N PHE A 302 -2.12 16.08 2.26
CA PHE A 302 -3.18 15.15 2.67
C PHE A 302 -3.70 14.40 1.47
N LYS A 303 -3.84 13.09 1.60
CA LYS A 303 -4.41 12.23 0.56
C LYS A 303 -5.13 11.05 1.18
N THR A 304 -6.22 10.61 0.57
CA THR A 304 -6.82 9.32 0.95
C THR A 304 -5.93 8.16 0.54
N PRO A 305 -5.82 7.11 1.36
CA PRO A 305 -5.03 5.94 1.05
C PRO A 305 -5.41 5.34 -0.30
N ILE A 306 -4.40 4.90 -1.06
CA ILE A 306 -4.61 4.27 -2.35
C ILE A 306 -5.14 2.85 -2.11
N VAL A 307 -6.34 2.55 -2.59
CA VAL A 307 -6.79 1.16 -2.70
C VAL A 307 -6.10 0.56 -3.93
N ARG A 308 -5.28 -0.47 -3.73
CA ARG A 308 -4.62 -1.18 -4.83
C ARG A 308 -5.36 -2.49 -5.09
N LYS A 309 -5.48 -2.87 -6.35
CA LYS A 309 -5.91 -4.21 -6.73
C LYS A 309 -4.65 -4.96 -7.13
N ILE A 310 -4.31 -6.01 -6.38
CA ILE A 310 -3.29 -6.94 -6.85
C ILE A 310 -4.03 -7.89 -7.80
N PRO A 311 -3.61 -7.99 -9.08
CA PRO A 311 -4.09 -9.09 -9.92
C PRO A 311 -3.72 -10.40 -9.23
N VAL A 312 -4.70 -11.24 -8.91
CA VAL A 312 -4.41 -12.58 -8.36
C VAL A 312 -3.63 -13.33 -9.43
N GLU A 313 -2.64 -14.15 -9.06
CA GLU A 313 -1.76 -14.86 -10.03
C GLU A 313 -2.49 -15.63 -11.15
N ARG A 314 -3.79 -15.94 -11.02
CA ARG A 314 -4.57 -16.54 -12.13
C ARG A 314 -4.96 -15.57 -13.25
N ASP A 315 -4.83 -14.27 -13.01
CA ASP A 315 -5.00 -13.22 -14.04
C ASP A 315 -3.67 -12.96 -14.78
N ARG A 316 -2.55 -13.53 -14.30
CA ARG A 316 -1.43 -13.82 -15.20
C ARG A 316 -1.91 -14.99 -16.05
N THR A 317 -2.34 -14.74 -17.28
CA THR A 317 -2.30 -15.79 -18.31
C THR A 317 -0.89 -16.35 -18.25
N SER A 318 -0.73 -17.55 -17.69
CA SER A 318 0.56 -18.24 -17.64
C SER A 318 1.18 -18.11 -19.02
N GLU A 319 2.45 -17.76 -19.13
CA GLU A 319 3.05 -17.69 -20.47
C GLU A 319 3.36 -19.11 -20.92
N LEU A 320 3.29 -19.37 -22.23
CA LEU A 320 3.69 -20.67 -22.78
C LEU A 320 5.13 -21.03 -22.40
N THR A 321 6.00 -20.03 -22.24
CA THR A 321 7.40 -20.13 -21.82
C THR A 321 7.58 -20.58 -20.37
N ASP A 322 6.54 -20.48 -19.53
CA ASP A 322 6.55 -20.98 -18.16
C ASP A 322 6.41 -22.51 -18.09
N VAL A 323 6.00 -23.15 -19.19
CA VAL A 323 5.82 -24.60 -19.25
C VAL A 323 7.16 -25.29 -19.52
N ALA A 324 7.50 -26.26 -18.67
CA ALA A 324 8.79 -26.93 -18.76
C ALA A 324 8.98 -27.64 -20.11
N GLY A 325 9.95 -27.16 -20.90
CA GLY A 325 10.26 -27.70 -22.22
C GLY A 325 9.77 -26.85 -23.39
N ILE A 326 9.03 -25.78 -23.11
CA ILE A 326 8.72 -24.70 -24.05
C ILE A 326 9.72 -23.57 -23.82
N GLY A 327 10.37 -23.12 -24.89
CA GLY A 327 11.16 -21.87 -24.88
C GLY A 327 10.58 -20.91 -25.91
N GLU A 328 11.09 -19.68 -25.96
CA GLU A 328 10.53 -18.58 -26.79
C GLU A 328 10.15 -19.00 -28.21
N ALA A 329 11.09 -19.64 -28.94
CA ALA A 329 10.86 -20.06 -30.32
C ALA A 329 9.76 -21.13 -30.48
N VAL A 330 9.51 -21.94 -29.45
CA VAL A 330 8.40 -22.91 -29.44
C VAL A 330 7.10 -22.21 -29.04
N ALA A 331 7.16 -21.29 -28.07
CA ALA A 331 6.02 -20.47 -27.66
C ALA A 331 5.46 -19.67 -28.85
N ASP A 332 6.31 -19.03 -29.65
CA ASP A 332 5.88 -18.32 -30.85
C ASP A 332 5.15 -19.22 -31.86
N ARG A 333 5.65 -20.44 -32.08
CA ARG A 333 5.02 -21.42 -32.99
C ARG A 333 3.68 -21.92 -32.46
N LEU A 334 3.54 -22.02 -31.14
CA LEU A 334 2.26 -22.34 -30.49
C LEU A 334 1.25 -21.20 -30.66
N ARG A 335 1.69 -19.95 -30.48
CA ARG A 335 0.88 -18.74 -30.74
C ARG A 335 0.41 -18.68 -32.19
N GLU A 336 1.28 -18.99 -33.15
CA GLU A 336 0.92 -19.08 -34.58
C GLU A 336 -0.16 -20.14 -34.88
N ARG A 337 -0.27 -21.17 -34.03
CA ARG A 337 -1.31 -22.21 -34.12
C ARG A 337 -2.56 -21.90 -33.30
N GLY A 338 -2.61 -20.74 -32.65
CA GLY A 338 -3.76 -20.28 -31.87
C GLY A 338 -3.73 -20.65 -30.39
N TYR A 339 -2.62 -21.21 -29.90
CA TYR A 339 -2.41 -21.43 -28.46
C TYR A 339 -1.70 -20.22 -27.89
N SER A 340 -2.37 -19.43 -27.07
CA SER A 340 -1.82 -18.22 -26.44
C SER A 340 -1.31 -18.46 -25.03
N SER A 341 -1.82 -19.48 -24.34
CA SER A 341 -1.46 -19.80 -22.96
C SER A 341 -1.35 -21.31 -22.71
N PRO A 342 -0.69 -21.76 -21.62
CA PRO A 342 -0.62 -23.14 -21.18
C PRO A 342 -1.98 -23.81 -21.02
N GLU A 343 -3.01 -23.04 -20.65
CA GLU A 343 -4.37 -23.53 -20.51
C GLU A 343 -4.94 -23.97 -21.87
N ASP A 344 -4.59 -23.28 -22.96
CA ASP A 344 -4.96 -23.69 -24.32
C ASP A 344 -4.32 -25.04 -24.72
N LEU A 345 -3.21 -25.43 -24.06
CA LEU A 345 -2.55 -26.72 -24.26
C LEU A 345 -3.18 -27.85 -23.46
N VAL A 346 -4.14 -27.56 -22.57
CA VAL A 346 -4.78 -28.61 -21.78
C VAL A 346 -5.61 -29.50 -22.70
N GLY A 347 -5.25 -30.79 -22.75
CA GLY A 347 -5.89 -31.76 -23.65
C GLY A 347 -5.26 -31.86 -25.04
N ILE A 348 -4.21 -31.08 -25.34
CA ILE A 348 -3.43 -31.26 -26.56
C ILE A 348 -2.82 -32.67 -26.57
N THR A 349 -2.89 -33.33 -27.73
CA THR A 349 -2.34 -34.67 -27.87
C THR A 349 -0.81 -34.63 -28.05
N ARG A 350 -0.17 -35.75 -27.72
CA ARG A 350 1.28 -35.91 -27.92
C ARG A 350 1.65 -35.76 -29.39
N GLU A 351 0.82 -36.27 -30.28
CA GLU A 351 0.99 -36.19 -31.72
C GLU A 351 0.95 -34.73 -32.21
N GLU A 352 -0.02 -33.94 -31.76
CA GLU A 352 -0.12 -32.50 -32.11
C GLU A 352 1.09 -31.70 -31.64
N LEU A 353 1.60 -31.98 -30.43
CA LEU A 353 2.83 -31.35 -29.93
C LEU A 353 4.06 -31.74 -30.74
N LEU A 354 4.15 -33.00 -31.20
CA LEU A 354 5.25 -33.48 -32.04
C LEU A 354 5.26 -32.85 -33.44
N GLU A 355 4.12 -32.34 -33.92
CA GLU A 355 4.04 -31.62 -35.19
C GLU A 355 4.58 -30.18 -35.09
N ILE A 356 4.82 -29.66 -33.88
CA ILE A 356 5.40 -28.34 -33.67
C ILE A 356 6.91 -28.46 -33.83
N GLU A 357 7.44 -27.71 -34.79
CA GLU A 357 8.88 -27.68 -35.03
C GLU A 357 9.62 -27.26 -33.73
N GLY A 358 10.72 -27.94 -33.41
CA GLY A 358 11.53 -27.64 -32.21
C GLY A 358 11.13 -28.41 -30.94
N LEU A 359 10.03 -29.16 -30.98
CA LEU A 359 9.68 -30.13 -29.93
C LEU A 359 10.17 -31.54 -30.31
N SER A 360 11.09 -32.08 -29.53
CA SER A 360 11.48 -33.50 -29.60
C SER A 360 10.57 -34.34 -28.72
N SER A 361 10.50 -35.65 -28.93
CA SER A 361 9.70 -36.55 -28.08
C SER A 361 9.97 -36.37 -26.59
N THR A 362 11.23 -36.20 -26.20
CA THR A 362 11.62 -35.95 -24.81
C THR A 362 11.14 -34.59 -24.29
N ARG A 363 11.10 -33.55 -25.13
CA ARG A 363 10.55 -32.25 -24.72
C ARG A 363 9.03 -32.33 -24.58
N VAL A 364 8.36 -33.00 -25.51
CA VAL A 364 6.90 -33.21 -25.45
C VAL A 364 6.52 -33.94 -24.15
N ASP A 365 7.25 -34.99 -23.79
CA ASP A 365 6.98 -35.72 -22.54
C ASP A 365 7.10 -34.79 -21.31
N ARG A 366 8.11 -33.90 -21.27
CA ARG A 366 8.24 -32.90 -20.19
C ARG A 366 7.11 -31.87 -20.16
N VAL A 367 6.69 -31.40 -21.33
CA VAL A 367 5.57 -30.45 -21.45
C VAL A 367 4.30 -31.10 -20.92
N LEU A 368 4.02 -32.33 -21.31
CA LEU A 368 2.85 -33.06 -20.83
C LEU A 368 2.92 -33.38 -19.34
N ASP A 369 4.10 -33.73 -18.82
CA ASP A 369 4.31 -33.95 -17.38
C ASP A 369 4.05 -32.67 -16.58
N ASP A 370 4.56 -31.52 -17.04
CA ASP A 370 4.35 -30.21 -16.40
C ASP A 370 2.88 -29.77 -16.44
N LEU A 371 2.23 -29.90 -17.61
CA LEU A 371 0.80 -29.62 -17.76
C LEU A 371 -0.06 -30.55 -16.89
N SER A 372 0.31 -31.82 -16.76
CA SER A 372 -0.38 -32.79 -15.89
C SER A 372 -0.21 -32.46 -14.41
N ALA A 373 0.98 -31.99 -14.01
CA ALA A 373 1.24 -31.54 -12.65
C ALA A 373 0.39 -30.31 -12.31
N ARG A 374 0.34 -29.33 -13.22
CA ARG A 374 -0.46 -28.09 -13.07
C ARG A 374 -1.96 -28.33 -13.02
N SER A 375 -2.48 -29.32 -13.76
CA SER A 375 -3.91 -29.67 -13.76
C SER A 375 -4.31 -30.60 -12.61
N GLY A 376 -3.35 -31.17 -11.88
CA GLY A 376 -3.57 -32.13 -10.80
C GLY A 376 -3.83 -31.56 -9.40
N GLU A 377 -3.86 -30.23 -9.22
CA GLU A 377 -4.11 -29.56 -7.93
C GLU A 377 -5.56 -29.04 -7.75
N SER A 378 -6.55 -29.59 -8.50
CA SER A 378 -7.97 -29.23 -8.34
C SER A 378 -8.77 -30.19 -7.47
#